data_AF-A0A661H4Z3-F1
#
_entry.id   AF-A0A661H4Z3-F1
#
_cell.length_a   1.000
_cell.length_b   1.000
_cell.length_c   1.000
_cell.angle_alpha   90.00
_cell.angle_beta   90.00
_cell.angle_gamma   90.00
#
_symmetry.space_group_name_H-M   'P 1'
#
loop_
_entity.id
_entity.type
_entity.pdbx_description
1 polymer ?
#
loop_
_entity_poly.entity_id
_entity_poly.type
_entity_poly.pdbx_seq_one_letter_code
_entity_poly.pdbx_strand_id
1 'polypeptide(L)'
;NCVAPRALQVERFLPLSPMRLLVDARGKDLATLVPHERLNNLIEKVKKHTALAIIKQVHTEVEAKMIRAATQAESQLQEILAEAELRMRAGLGAELDRLEALRKVNRSIREEELEHLRYRIDECAVHIQHANLQLQALRLIITT
;
A
#
# COMPACT_ATOMS: atom_id res chain seq x y z
N ASN A 1 -5.76 0.12 -2.26
CA ASN A 1 -6.72 -0.59 -3.13
C ASN A 1 -6.17 -0.69 -4.53
N CYS A 2 -6.29 -1.86 -5.13
CA CYS A 2 -5.95 -2.10 -6.52
C CYS A 2 -7.13 -2.85 -7.15
N VAL A 3 -7.73 -2.29 -8.19
CA VAL A 3 -8.79 -2.97 -8.95
C VAL A 3 -8.11 -3.65 -10.12
N ALA A 4 -7.96 -4.97 -10.06
CA ALA A 4 -7.34 -5.76 -11.11
C ALA A 4 -8.08 -7.10 -11.30
N PRO A 5 -8.15 -7.65 -12.52
CA PRO A 5 -8.64 -9.00 -12.75
C PRO A 5 -7.87 -10.05 -11.92
N ARG A 6 -8.58 -10.98 -11.29
CA ARG A 6 -7.97 -12.06 -10.47
C ARG A 6 -6.94 -12.89 -11.24
N ALA A 7 -7.11 -13.03 -12.56
CA ALA A 7 -6.19 -13.75 -13.44
C ALA A 7 -4.78 -13.15 -13.47
N LEU A 8 -4.63 -11.85 -13.20
CA LEU A 8 -3.33 -11.17 -13.17
C LEU A 8 -2.54 -11.46 -11.88
N GLN A 9 -3.21 -11.83 -10.79
CA GLN A 9 -2.60 -12.13 -9.49
C GLN A 9 -1.69 -11.01 -8.94
N VAL A 10 -2.10 -9.75 -9.14
CA VAL A 10 -1.33 -8.55 -8.72
C VAL A 10 -0.96 -8.58 -7.23
N GLU A 11 -1.79 -9.22 -6.40
CA GLU A 11 -1.60 -9.42 -4.96
C GLU A 11 -0.27 -10.13 -4.61
N ARG A 12 0.34 -10.86 -5.55
CA ARG A 12 1.65 -11.50 -5.38
C ARG A 12 2.79 -10.49 -5.27
N PHE A 13 2.62 -9.30 -5.86
CA PHE A 13 3.68 -8.30 -5.99
C PHE A 13 3.37 -7.04 -5.18
N LEU A 14 2.10 -6.64 -5.14
CA LEU A 14 1.63 -5.49 -4.38
C LEU A 14 1.05 -5.96 -3.04
N PRO A 15 1.71 -5.66 -1.91
CA PRO A 15 1.21 -6.07 -0.60
C PRO A 15 -0.12 -5.37 -0.28
N LEU A 16 -1.15 -6.14 0.05
CA LEU A 16 -2.45 -5.62 0.54
C LEU A 16 -2.42 -5.26 2.04
N SER A 17 -1.22 -5.09 2.61
CA SER A 17 -1.06 -4.78 4.03
C SER A 17 -1.47 -3.34 4.32
N PRO A 18 -2.15 -3.07 5.45
CA PRO A 18 -2.53 -1.71 5.81
C PRO A 18 -1.29 -0.87 6.11
N MET A 19 -1.26 0.34 5.55
CA MET A 19 -0.26 1.36 5.89
C MET A 19 -0.71 2.07 7.18
N ARG A 20 0.15 2.08 8.20
CA ARG A 20 -0.11 2.74 9.48
C ARG A 20 0.79 3.96 9.60
N LEU A 21 0.19 5.12 9.82
CA LEU A 21 0.89 6.35 10.17
C LEU A 21 0.53 6.76 11.60
N LEU A 22 1.50 7.24 12.36
CA LEU A 22 1.31 7.81 13.69
C LEU A 22 1.93 9.20 13.72
N VAL A 23 1.11 10.21 13.47
CA VAL A 23 1.57 11.58 13.27
C VAL A 23 1.47 12.38 14.57
N ASP A 24 2.56 13.03 14.97
CA ASP A 24 2.58 13.92 16.13
C ASP A 24 2.03 15.33 15.82
N ALA A 25 2.04 16.22 16.81
CA ALA A 25 1.59 17.61 16.63
C ALA A 25 2.41 18.40 15.59
N ARG A 26 3.65 18.00 15.31
CA ARG A 26 4.56 18.64 14.35
C ARG A 26 4.42 18.05 12.94
N GLY A 27 3.66 16.97 12.76
CA GLY A 27 3.52 16.29 11.48
C GLY A 27 4.55 15.18 11.25
N LYS A 28 5.32 14.78 12.27
CA LYS A 28 6.31 13.72 12.16
C LYS A 28 5.65 12.35 12.37
N ASP A 29 5.96 11.40 11.51
CA ASP A 29 5.54 10.01 11.69
C ASP A 29 6.44 9.28 12.69
N LEU A 30 5.78 8.61 13.63
CA LEU A 30 6.36 7.86 14.73
C LEU A 30 5.93 6.38 14.68
N ALA A 31 5.26 5.93 13.61
CA ALA A 31 4.71 4.58 13.52
C ALA A 31 5.77 3.48 13.70
N THR A 32 6.98 3.70 13.17
CA THR A 32 8.12 2.79 13.31
C THR A 32 8.69 2.78 14.73
N LEU A 33 8.69 3.91 15.42
CA LEU A 33 9.23 4.05 16.77
C LEU A 33 8.27 3.52 17.84
N VAL A 34 6.97 3.64 17.58
CA VAL A 34 5.91 3.23 18.50
C VAL A 34 5.02 2.20 17.79
N PRO A 35 5.28 0.90 18.00
CA PRO A 35 4.45 -0.17 17.46
C PRO A 35 3.01 -0.10 17.97
N HIS A 36 2.07 -0.68 17.20
CA HIS A 36 0.64 -0.72 17.53
C HIS A 36 0.36 -1.27 18.93
N GLU A 37 0.90 -2.45 19.25
CA GLU A 37 0.70 -3.10 20.56
C GLU A 37 1.21 -2.24 21.71
N ARG A 38 2.40 -1.66 21.56
CA ARG A 38 2.98 -0.79 22.58
C ARG A 38 2.12 0.45 22.80
N LEU A 39 1.60 1.06 21.73
CA LEU A 39 0.74 2.23 21.84
C LEU A 39 -0.56 1.89 22.59
N ASN A 40 -1.18 0.74 22.30
CA ASN A 40 -2.43 0.33 22.95
C ASN A 40 -2.30 0.10 24.45
N ASN A 41 -1.12 -0.31 24.92
CA ASN A 41 -0.84 -0.47 26.35
C ASN A 41 -0.64 0.86 27.09
N LEU A 42 -0.39 1.95 26.37
CA LEU A 42 -0.09 3.27 26.94
C LEU A 42 -1.30 4.23 26.95
N ILE A 43 -2.44 3.80 26.42
CA ILE A 43 -3.59 4.67 26.19
C ILE A 43 -4.84 4.15 26.89
N GLU A 44 -5.57 5.08 27.49
CA GLU A 44 -6.83 4.81 28.16
C GLU A 44 -8.02 5.41 27.38
N LYS A 45 -9.22 4.88 27.62
CA LYS A 45 -10.43 5.39 27.00
C LYS A 45 -10.88 6.68 27.69
N VAL A 46 -11.20 7.70 26.90
CA VAL A 46 -11.79 8.95 27.40
C VAL A 46 -13.32 8.81 27.47
N LYS A 47 -13.95 9.43 28.48
CA LYS A 47 -15.42 9.50 28.59
C LYS A 47 -16.02 10.20 27.35
N LYS A 48 -17.12 9.64 26.82
CA LYS A 48 -17.75 10.10 25.56
C LYS A 48 -18.05 11.60 25.52
N HIS A 49 -18.53 12.17 26.62
CA HIS A 49 -18.85 13.60 26.70
C HIS A 49 -17.61 14.48 26.54
N THR A 50 -16.52 14.16 27.25
CA THR A 50 -15.23 14.86 27.15
C THR A 50 -14.63 14.72 25.75
N ALA A 51 -14.68 13.52 25.16
CA ALA A 51 -14.18 13.29 23.81
C ALA A 51 -14.89 14.17 22.77
N LEU A 52 -16.22 14.31 22.85
CA LEU A 52 -16.99 15.17 21.93
C LEU A 52 -16.62 16.65 22.05
N ALA A 53 -16.38 17.15 23.27
CA ALA A 53 -15.94 18.53 23.48
C ALA A 53 -14.56 18.77 22.86
N ILE A 54 -13.62 17.84 23.07
CA ILE A 54 -12.27 17.94 22.52
C ILE A 54 -12.31 17.91 20.99
N ILE A 55 -13.03 16.96 20.39
CA ILE A 55 -13.14 16.85 18.92
C ILE A 55 -13.62 18.15 18.29
N LYS A 56 -14.62 18.82 18.90
CA LYS A 56 -15.11 20.12 18.41
C LYS A 56 -14.04 21.21 18.44
N GLN A 57 -13.19 21.20 19.46
CA GLN A 57 -12.14 22.20 19.63
C GLN A 57 -10.94 21.97 18.70
N VAL A 58 -10.57 20.70 18.47
CA VAL A 58 -9.36 20.36 17.70
C VAL A 58 -9.64 19.99 16.24
N HIS A 59 -10.90 20.05 15.80
CA HIS A 59 -11.32 19.61 14.46
C HIS A 59 -10.43 20.19 13.34
N THR A 60 -10.26 21.50 13.31
CA THR A 60 -9.47 22.19 12.28
C THR A 60 -8.00 21.77 12.28
N GLU A 61 -7.42 21.54 13.46
CA GLU A 61 -6.05 21.04 13.56
C GLU A 61 -5.93 19.60 13.08
N VAL A 62 -6.91 18.76 13.41
CA VAL A 62 -6.93 17.35 12.99
C VAL A 62 -7.05 17.27 11.46
N GLU A 63 -7.89 18.10 10.85
CA GLU A 63 -8.03 18.17 9.39
C GLU A 63 -6.72 18.59 8.71
N ALA A 64 -6.05 19.63 9.23
CA ALA A 64 -4.75 20.04 8.72
C ALA A 64 -3.67 18.95 8.87
N LYS A 65 -3.68 18.22 9.99
CA LYS A 65 -2.77 17.08 10.23
C LYS A 65 -3.08 15.90 9.31
N MET A 66 -4.36 15.62 9.05
CA MET A 66 -4.77 14.58 8.12
C MET A 66 -4.30 14.85 6.70
N ILE A 67 -4.36 16.09 6.22
CA ILE A 67 -3.86 16.45 4.89
C ILE A 67 -2.35 16.17 4.80
N ARG A 68 -1.57 16.58 5.81
CA ARG A 68 -0.12 16.29 5.84
C ARG A 68 0.17 14.79 5.89
N ALA A 69 -0.59 14.05 6.70
CA ALA A 69 -0.48 12.59 6.79
C ALA A 69 -0.79 11.92 5.45
N ALA A 70 -1.81 12.41 4.72
CA ALA A 70 -2.17 11.91 3.40
C ALA A 70 -1.04 12.13 2.38
N THR A 71 -0.45 13.32 2.33
CA THR A 71 0.72 13.58 1.46
C THR A 71 1.90 12.67 1.79
N GLN A 72 2.17 12.43 3.08
CA GLN A 72 3.22 11.50 3.47
C GLN A 72 2.89 10.06 3.06
N ALA A 73 1.64 9.64 3.23
CA ALA A 73 1.16 8.32 2.82
C ALA A 73 1.30 8.14 1.30
N GLU A 74 0.95 9.16 0.51
CA GLU A 74 1.09 9.16 -0.94
C GLU A 74 2.55 9.01 -1.37
N SER A 75 3.49 9.70 -0.70
CA SER A 75 4.93 9.53 -0.97
C SER A 75 5.38 8.09 -0.70
N GLN A 76 4.98 7.50 0.43
CA GLN A 76 5.30 6.10 0.76
C GLN A 76 4.64 5.12 -0.21
N LEU A 77 3.42 5.44 -0.68
CA LEU A 77 2.74 4.63 -1.69
C LEU A 77 3.57 4.56 -2.97
N GLN A 78 4.07 5.68 -3.48
CA GLN A 78 4.87 5.69 -4.72
C GLN A 78 6.10 4.78 -4.63
N GLU A 79 6.77 4.76 -3.48
CA GLU A 79 7.90 3.84 -3.23
C GLU A 79 7.44 2.37 -3.27
N ILE A 80 6.35 2.04 -2.58
CA ILE A 80 5.78 0.68 -2.58
C ILE A 80 5.36 0.24 -3.98
N LEU A 81 4.76 1.14 -4.78
CA LEU A 81 4.36 0.86 -6.15
C LEU A 81 5.57 0.60 -7.05
N ALA A 82 6.61 1.42 -6.94
CA ALA A 82 7.85 1.23 -7.69
C ALA A 82 8.53 -0.11 -7.34
N GLU A 83 8.61 -0.45 -6.05
CA GLU A 83 9.14 -1.74 -5.61
C GLU A 83 8.28 -2.94 -6.04
N ALA A 84 6.96 -2.79 -6.03
CA ALA A 84 6.04 -3.81 -6.52
C ALA A 84 6.18 -4.04 -8.02
N GLU A 85 6.28 -2.96 -8.81
CA GLU A 85 6.50 -3.03 -10.26
C GLU A 85 7.85 -3.69 -10.58
N LEU A 86 8.93 -3.30 -9.88
CA LEU A 86 10.26 -3.88 -10.06
C LEU A 86 10.25 -5.39 -9.79
N ARG A 87 9.66 -5.81 -8.66
CA ARG A 87 9.55 -7.23 -8.29
C ARG A 87 8.71 -8.02 -9.28
N MET A 88 7.61 -7.44 -9.75
CA MET A 88 6.74 -8.05 -10.75
C MET A 88 7.49 -8.27 -12.06
N ARG A 89 8.15 -7.24 -12.59
CA ARG A 89 8.93 -7.32 -13.83
C ARG A 89 10.08 -8.31 -13.72
N ALA A 90 10.81 -8.31 -12.60
CA ALA A 90 11.90 -9.27 -12.39
C ALA A 90 11.38 -10.72 -12.34
N GLY A 91 10.29 -10.97 -11.61
CA GLY A 91 9.71 -12.30 -11.46
C GLY A 91 9.12 -12.86 -12.76
N LEU A 92 8.23 -12.09 -13.39
CA LEU A 92 7.56 -12.51 -14.63
C LEU A 92 8.51 -12.44 -15.85
N GLY A 93 9.46 -11.51 -15.86
CA GLY A 93 10.49 -11.42 -16.91
C GLY A 93 11.41 -12.64 -16.90
N ALA A 94 11.87 -13.08 -15.72
CA ALA A 94 12.66 -14.31 -15.62
C ALA A 94 11.88 -15.56 -16.07
N GLU A 95 10.56 -15.58 -15.82
CA GLU A 95 9.67 -16.65 -16.32
C GLU A 95 9.55 -16.62 -17.85
N LEU A 96 9.44 -15.43 -18.43
CA LEU A 96 9.40 -15.21 -19.88
C LEU A 96 10.71 -15.68 -20.55
N ASP A 97 11.86 -15.22 -20.04
CA ASP A 97 13.18 -15.60 -20.55
C ASP A 97 13.37 -17.13 -20.53
N ARG A 98 12.89 -17.77 -19.46
CA ARG A 98 12.94 -19.23 -19.32
C ARG A 98 12.07 -19.93 -20.36
N LEU A 99 10.85 -19.45 -20.60
CA LEU A 99 9.96 -20.03 -21.61
C LEU A 99 10.50 -19.84 -23.02
N GLU A 100 11.07 -18.67 -23.34
CA GLU A 100 11.72 -18.43 -24.62
C GLU A 100 12.90 -19.37 -24.86
N ALA A 101 13.74 -19.58 -23.83
CA ALA A 101 14.84 -20.53 -23.89
C ALA A 101 14.35 -21.98 -24.09
N LEU A 102 13.30 -22.39 -23.38
CA LEU A 102 12.72 -23.73 -23.52
C LEU A 102 12.10 -23.94 -24.90
N ARG A 103 11.48 -22.92 -25.50
CA ARG A 103 10.88 -23.03 -26.82
C ARG A 103 11.91 -23.33 -27.92
N LYS A 104 13.15 -22.84 -27.78
CA LYS A 104 14.24 -23.15 -28.72
C LYS A 104 14.54 -24.66 -28.80
N VAL A 105 14.31 -25.38 -27.70
CA VAL A 105 14.57 -26.83 -27.60
C VAL A 105 13.30 -27.69 -27.57
N ASN A 106 12.12 -27.09 -27.37
CA ASN A 106 10.84 -27.78 -27.27
C ASN A 106 9.74 -27.07 -28.08
N ARG A 107 9.36 -27.65 -29.23
CA ARG A 107 8.32 -27.13 -30.13
C ARG A 107 6.89 -27.25 -29.59
N SER A 108 6.68 -27.89 -28.44
CA SER A 108 5.35 -27.95 -27.80
C SER A 108 4.94 -26.62 -27.15
N ILE A 109 5.90 -25.72 -26.88
CA ILE A 109 5.63 -24.40 -26.33
C ILE A 109 5.15 -23.48 -27.45
N ARG A 110 3.95 -22.92 -27.27
CA ARG A 110 3.31 -22.09 -28.29
C ARG A 110 3.72 -20.63 -28.14
N GLU A 111 3.73 -19.89 -29.25
CA GLU A 111 3.90 -18.43 -29.22
C GLU A 111 2.83 -17.75 -28.35
N GLU A 112 1.60 -18.27 -28.42
CA GLU A 112 0.47 -17.78 -27.64
C GLU A 112 0.78 -17.71 -26.13
N GLU A 113 1.54 -18.67 -25.59
CA GLU A 113 1.89 -18.70 -24.17
C GLU A 113 2.85 -17.56 -23.79
N LEU A 114 3.79 -17.24 -24.68
CA LEU A 114 4.74 -16.13 -24.51
C LEU A 114 4.03 -14.78 -24.62
N GLU A 115 3.14 -14.63 -25.61
CA GLU A 115 2.32 -13.43 -25.78
C GLU A 115 1.39 -13.23 -24.59
N HIS A 116 0.77 -14.30 -24.08
CA HIS A 116 -0.04 -14.23 -22.86
C HIS A 116 0.78 -13.76 -21.65
N LEU A 117 2.01 -14.22 -21.49
CA LEU A 117 2.86 -13.80 -20.38
C LEU A 117 3.30 -12.34 -20.52
N ARG A 118 3.68 -11.90 -21.74
CA ARG A 118 4.00 -10.50 -22.04
C ARG A 118 2.81 -9.57 -21.76
N TYR A 119 1.63 -9.93 -22.24
CA TYR A 119 0.40 -9.23 -21.93
C TYR A 119 0.14 -9.13 -20.43
N ARG A 120 0.35 -10.22 -19.68
CA ARG A 120 0.20 -10.21 -18.23
C ARG A 120 1.19 -9.26 -17.55
N ILE A 121 2.43 -9.15 -18.02
CA ILE A 121 3.41 -8.22 -17.46
C ILE A 121 2.94 -6.78 -17.62
N ASP A 122 2.48 -6.42 -18.83
CA ASP A 122 2.07 -5.07 -19.15
C ASP A 122 0.79 -4.67 -18.40
N GLU A 123 -0.22 -5.54 -18.39
CA GLU A 123 -1.46 -5.29 -17.64
C GLU A 123 -1.21 -5.21 -16.13
N CYS A 124 -0.35 -6.08 -15.58
CA CYS A 124 0.03 -5.98 -14.17
C CYS A 124 0.67 -4.63 -13.85
N ALA A 125 1.56 -4.13 -14.72
CA ALA A 125 2.21 -2.84 -14.51
C ALA A 125 1.18 -1.70 -14.47
N VAL A 126 0.23 -1.70 -15.41
CA VAL A 126 -0.86 -0.72 -15.43
C VAL A 126 -1.65 -0.76 -14.13
N HIS A 127 -2.08 -1.94 -13.68
CA HIS A 127 -2.87 -2.05 -12.45
C HIS A 127 -2.10 -1.66 -11.19
N ILE A 128 -0.80 -2.00 -11.09
CA ILE A 128 0.06 -1.58 -9.98
C ILE A 128 0.15 -0.05 -9.95
N GLN A 129 0.40 0.60 -11.08
CA GLN A 129 0.53 2.06 -11.14
C GLN A 129 -0.76 2.80 -10.77
N HIS A 130 -1.94 2.20 -11.03
CA HIS A 130 -3.24 2.79 -10.69
C HIS A 130 -3.70 2.46 -9.26
N ALA A 131 -2.93 1.70 -8.48
CA ALA A 131 -3.31 1.42 -7.11
C ALA A 131 -3.24 2.68 -6.24
N ASN A 132 -4.23 2.85 -5.36
CA ASN A 132 -4.39 4.04 -4.53
C ASN A 132 -4.51 3.70 -3.04
N LEU A 133 -4.43 4.71 -2.18
CA LEU A 133 -4.72 4.58 -0.77
C LEU A 133 -6.18 4.94 -0.48
N GLN A 134 -6.77 4.23 0.48
CA GLN A 134 -8.07 4.58 1.05
C GLN A 134 -7.93 4.63 2.58
N LEU A 135 -8.40 5.71 3.19
CA LEU A 135 -8.46 5.82 4.64
C LEU A 135 -9.45 4.79 5.20
N GLN A 136 -8.96 3.82 5.95
CA GLN A 136 -9.79 2.78 6.58
C GLN A 136 -10.18 3.11 8.01
N ALA A 137 -9.27 3.74 8.77
CA ALA A 137 -9.49 4.06 10.18
C ALA A 137 -8.72 5.31 10.59
N LEU A 138 -9.30 6.07 11.52
CA LEU A 138 -8.67 7.21 12.17
C LEU A 138 -8.87 7.09 13.68
N ARG A 139 -7.79 7.31 14.44
CA ARG A 139 -7.84 7.35 15.90
C ARG A 139 -7.17 8.63 16.40
N LEU A 140 -7.93 9.45 17.11
CA LEU A 140 -7.41 10.62 17.81
C LEU A 140 -6.88 10.21 19.18
N ILE A 141 -5.62 10.54 19.46
CA ILE A 141 -4.98 10.34 20.76
C ILE A 141 -4.66 11.71 21.32
N ILE A 142 -5.04 11.94 22.57
CA ILE A 142 -4.85 13.21 23.26
C ILE A 142 -3.96 12.93 24.47
N THR A 143 -2.92 13.73 24.61
CA THR A 143 -2.09 13.76 25.82
C THR A 143 -2.64 14.84 26.73
N THR A 144 -3.06 14.46 27.93
CA THR A 144 -3.45 15.38 29.02
C THR A 144 -2.27 15.68 29.91
#